data_AF-A0A432RDB3-F1
#
_entry.id   AF-A0A432RDB3-F1
#
_cell.length_a   1.000
_cell.length_b   1.000
_cell.length_c   1.000
_cell.angle_alpha   90.00
_cell.angle_beta   90.00
_cell.angle_gamma   90.00
#
_symmetry.space_group_name_H-M   'P 1'
#
loop_
_entity.id
_entity.type
_entity.pdbx_description
1 polymer ?
#
loop_
_entity_poly.entity_id
_entity_poly.type
_entity_poly.pdbx_seq_one_letter_code
_entity_poly.pdbx_strand_id
1 'polypeptide(L)'
;MARKANIAKEEIIQACWDLIEQNIFPNIPRLSDYFKNLDGRGCSNTTLLNAISEWEESYKEHQDNELKEVTEHFAPTFKRFERDIIQSLSIILDEQITAHEEKLSLRQSSIEGRERSLSESFINSQQELATTLEQKQIVEVRCNQLQQSQKALEDRLEHSLTRNRVLESEIEQWKQAQREADTKLHQAQVDLAKQDNEISQLKQLLTDSQAEVQRLKKQNDQLLNSAIEQVSKLAERVATKASDS
;
A
#
# COMPACT_ATOMS: atom_id res chain seq x y z
N MET A 1 -94.50 18.56 97.84
CA MET A 1 -93.90 17.24 97.57
C MET A 1 -94.28 16.82 96.17
N ALA A 2 -93.38 16.98 95.20
CA ALA A 2 -93.55 16.48 93.84
C ALA A 2 -93.14 14.99 93.80
N ARG A 3 -93.94 14.16 93.12
CA ARG A 3 -93.69 12.73 92.96
C ARG A 3 -92.38 12.54 92.17
N LYS A 4 -91.44 11.75 92.70
CA LYS A 4 -90.22 11.31 91.99
C LYS A 4 -90.64 10.48 90.77
N ALA A 5 -90.62 11.07 89.58
CA ALA A 5 -90.64 10.31 88.34
C ALA A 5 -89.21 9.77 88.10
N ASN A 6 -89.06 8.46 87.98
CA ASN A 6 -87.77 7.86 87.63
C ASN A 6 -87.42 8.24 86.19
N ILE A 7 -86.18 8.64 85.95
CA ILE A 7 -85.63 8.88 84.61
C ILE A 7 -85.50 7.52 83.92
N ALA A 8 -86.04 7.40 82.71
CA ALA A 8 -85.93 6.17 81.91
C ALA A 8 -84.50 6.00 81.37
N LYS A 9 -84.14 4.76 81.07
CA LYS A 9 -82.79 4.43 80.58
C LYS A 9 -82.54 5.06 79.20
N GLU A 10 -83.57 5.06 78.37
CA GLU A 10 -83.59 5.64 77.03
C GLU A 10 -83.38 7.16 77.07
N GLU A 11 -83.94 7.85 78.09
CA GLU A 11 -83.72 9.27 78.32
C GLU A 11 -82.23 9.55 78.66
N ILE A 12 -81.59 8.67 79.45
CA ILE A 12 -80.17 8.81 79.82
C ILE A 12 -79.27 8.58 78.60
N ILE A 13 -79.58 7.58 77.76
CA ILE A 13 -78.84 7.30 76.53
C ILE A 13 -78.95 8.48 75.54
N GLN A 14 -80.14 9.07 75.38
CA GLN A 14 -80.32 10.26 74.55
C GLN A 14 -79.51 11.45 75.09
N ALA A 15 -79.53 11.66 76.40
CA ALA A 15 -78.70 12.70 77.02
C ALA A 15 -77.20 12.47 76.81
N CYS A 16 -76.74 11.22 76.75
CA CYS A 16 -75.35 10.92 76.39
C CYS A 16 -75.00 11.34 74.95
N TRP A 17 -75.92 11.13 74.00
CA TRP A 17 -75.76 11.62 72.62
C TRP A 17 -75.75 13.14 72.56
N ASP A 18 -76.72 13.82 73.19
CA ASP A 18 -76.82 15.28 73.22
C ASP A 18 -75.55 15.92 73.85
N LEU A 19 -74.97 15.29 74.87
CA LEU A 19 -73.73 15.75 75.50
C LEU A 19 -72.51 15.59 74.58
N ILE A 20 -72.41 14.48 73.84
CA ILE A 20 -71.33 14.29 72.86
C ILE A 20 -71.44 15.26 71.68
N GLU A 21 -72.65 15.57 71.20
CA GLU A 21 -72.86 16.62 70.18
C GLU A 21 -72.33 17.99 70.65
N GLN A 22 -72.37 18.25 71.96
CA GLN A 22 -71.81 19.44 72.59
C GLN A 22 -70.30 19.33 72.91
N ASN A 23 -69.61 18.27 72.47
CA ASN A 23 -68.22 17.92 72.81
C ASN A 23 -67.98 17.68 74.32
N ILE A 24 -69.00 17.23 75.06
CA ILE A 24 -68.93 16.95 76.48
C ILE A 24 -69.05 15.44 76.71
N PHE A 25 -67.97 14.80 77.18
CA PHE A 25 -68.02 13.37 77.52
C PHE A 25 -69.08 13.09 78.61
N PRO A 26 -70.03 12.17 78.38
CA PRO A 26 -71.07 11.85 79.36
C PRO A 26 -70.46 11.05 80.51
N ASN A 27 -70.66 11.55 81.73
CA ASN A 27 -70.30 10.85 82.95
C ASN A 27 -71.37 11.09 84.01
N ILE A 28 -71.36 10.31 85.10
CA ILE A 28 -72.40 10.36 86.14
C ILE A 28 -72.65 11.79 86.65
N PRO A 29 -71.63 12.60 87.02
CA PRO A 29 -71.84 13.99 87.41
C PRO A 29 -72.51 14.85 86.33
N ARG A 30 -72.04 14.77 85.09
CA ARG A 30 -72.54 15.60 83.97
C ARG A 30 -73.96 15.24 83.57
N LEU A 31 -74.31 13.96 83.56
CA LEU A 31 -75.68 13.52 83.33
C LEU A 31 -76.61 13.90 84.49
N SER A 32 -76.11 13.81 85.72
CA SER A 32 -76.87 14.27 86.89
C SER A 32 -77.16 15.77 86.81
N ASP A 33 -76.17 16.57 86.41
CA ASP A 33 -76.35 18.02 86.19
C ASP A 33 -77.24 18.31 84.97
N TYR A 34 -77.15 17.53 83.90
CA TYR A 34 -78.00 17.63 82.71
C TYR A 34 -79.49 17.51 83.08
N PHE A 35 -79.88 16.43 83.77
CA PHE A 35 -81.27 16.24 84.20
C PHE A 35 -81.68 17.22 85.31
N LYS A 36 -80.76 17.57 86.22
CA LYS A 36 -81.03 18.56 87.27
C LYS A 36 -81.34 19.94 86.69
N ASN A 37 -80.68 20.34 85.61
CA ASN A 37 -80.91 21.61 84.92
C ASN A 37 -82.14 21.55 84.00
N LEU A 38 -82.45 20.38 83.43
CA LEU A 38 -83.57 20.19 82.51
C LEU A 38 -84.93 20.16 83.24
N ASP A 39 -85.05 19.33 84.29
CA ASP A 39 -86.33 19.08 84.97
C ASP A 39 -86.21 18.80 86.48
N GLY A 40 -85.00 18.81 87.03
CA GLY A 40 -84.75 18.62 88.46
C GLY A 40 -84.87 17.17 88.93
N ARG A 41 -85.04 16.19 88.03
CA ARG A 41 -85.08 14.76 88.36
C ARG A 41 -83.68 14.20 88.65
N GLY A 42 -83.62 13.13 89.43
CA GLY A 42 -82.39 12.40 89.70
C GLY A 42 -82.65 10.90 89.76
N CYS A 43 -81.66 10.11 89.34
CA CYS A 43 -81.68 8.65 89.35
C CYS A 43 -80.43 8.10 90.05
N SER A 44 -80.37 6.78 90.25
CA SER A 44 -79.25 6.17 90.96
C SER A 44 -77.99 6.14 90.10
N ASN A 45 -76.82 6.25 90.73
CA ASN A 45 -75.53 6.14 90.03
C ASN A 45 -75.37 4.81 89.28
N THR A 46 -75.95 3.73 89.80
CA THR A 46 -75.95 2.42 89.12
C THR A 46 -76.79 2.43 87.84
N THR A 47 -77.94 3.11 87.86
CA THR A 47 -78.79 3.29 86.66
C THR A 47 -78.09 4.15 85.62
N LEU A 48 -77.44 5.24 86.04
CA LEU A 48 -76.64 6.08 85.15
C LEU A 48 -75.45 5.31 84.56
N LEU A 49 -74.71 4.58 85.39
CA LEU A 49 -73.54 3.81 84.93
C LEU A 49 -73.93 2.74 83.92
N ASN A 50 -74.99 1.97 84.17
CA ASN A 50 -75.44 0.94 83.23
C ASN A 50 -75.89 1.54 81.89
N ALA A 51 -76.57 2.69 81.91
CA ALA A 51 -76.97 3.40 80.69
C ALA A 51 -75.77 4.01 79.95
N ILE A 52 -74.78 4.55 80.67
CA ILE A 52 -73.53 5.04 80.09
C ILE A 52 -72.77 3.90 79.41
N SER A 53 -72.62 2.75 80.06
CA SER A 53 -71.90 1.61 79.47
C SER A 53 -72.58 1.08 78.19
N GLU A 54 -73.91 1.04 78.16
CA GLU A 54 -74.66 0.67 76.95
C GLU A 54 -74.54 1.70 75.83
N TRP A 55 -74.56 2.98 76.19
CA TRP A 55 -74.27 4.06 75.26
C TRP A 55 -72.82 3.99 74.75
N GLU A 56 -71.84 3.68 75.59
CA GLU A 56 -70.43 3.53 75.19
C GLU A 56 -70.24 2.38 74.19
N GLU A 57 -70.95 1.26 74.36
CA GLU A 57 -70.97 0.17 73.38
C GLU A 57 -71.62 0.62 72.05
N SER A 58 -72.78 1.27 72.12
CA SER A 58 -73.49 1.79 70.95
C SER A 58 -72.66 2.86 70.20
N TYR A 59 -71.93 3.69 70.94
CA TYR A 59 -71.06 4.74 70.39
C TYR A 59 -69.83 4.15 69.69
N LYS A 60 -69.20 3.12 70.27
CA LYS A 60 -68.11 2.38 69.60
C LYS A 60 -68.59 1.74 68.31
N GLU A 61 -69.76 1.11 68.33
CA GLU A 61 -70.36 0.52 67.13
C GLU A 61 -70.66 1.58 66.07
N HIS A 62 -71.17 2.75 66.47
CA HIS A 62 -71.39 3.87 65.55
C HIS A 62 -70.08 4.37 64.92
N GLN A 63 -69.01 4.57 65.72
CA GLN A 63 -67.70 4.99 65.21
C GLN A 63 -67.07 3.96 64.27
N ASP A 64 -67.14 2.67 64.62
CA ASP A 64 -66.63 1.60 63.77
C ASP A 64 -67.40 1.51 62.45
N ASN A 65 -68.71 1.75 62.46
CA ASN A 65 -69.53 1.77 61.26
C ASN A 65 -69.22 2.97 60.37
N GLU A 66 -69.06 4.18 60.92
CA GLU A 66 -68.66 5.35 60.13
C GLU A 66 -67.28 5.15 59.47
N LEU A 67 -66.31 4.63 60.23
CA LEU A 67 -64.97 4.33 59.70
C LEU A 67 -65.01 3.25 58.61
N LYS A 68 -65.85 2.23 58.78
CA LYS A 68 -66.08 1.20 57.76
C LYS A 68 -66.72 1.79 56.52
N GLU A 69 -67.77 2.60 56.65
CA GLU A 69 -68.44 3.23 55.50
C GLU A 69 -67.48 4.13 54.71
N VAL A 70 -66.68 4.95 55.40
CA VAL A 70 -65.65 5.77 54.77
C VAL A 70 -64.64 4.88 54.04
N THR A 71 -64.17 3.81 54.68
CA THR A 71 -63.21 2.88 54.08
C THR A 71 -63.81 2.15 52.87
N GLU A 72 -65.06 1.68 52.96
CA GLU A 72 -65.77 1.01 51.88
C GLU A 72 -66.03 1.94 50.69
N HIS A 73 -66.26 3.22 50.95
CA HIS A 73 -66.46 4.23 49.89
C HIS A 73 -65.16 4.55 49.15
N PHE A 74 -64.04 4.70 49.87
CA PHE A 74 -62.77 5.12 49.27
C PHE A 74 -61.88 3.98 48.76
N ALA A 75 -61.90 2.80 49.40
CA ALA A 75 -61.09 1.65 49.01
C ALA A 75 -61.22 1.25 47.52
N PRO A 76 -62.42 1.16 46.91
CA PRO A 76 -62.52 0.82 45.49
C PRO A 76 -61.92 1.91 44.58
N THR A 77 -62.04 3.18 44.96
CA THR A 77 -61.45 4.31 44.22
C THR A 77 -59.93 4.28 44.28
N PHE A 78 -59.35 4.04 45.47
CA PHE A 78 -57.90 3.87 45.62
C PHE A 78 -57.38 2.65 44.85
N LYS A 79 -58.06 1.50 44.93
CA LYS A 79 -57.67 0.29 44.17
C LYS A 79 -57.75 0.49 42.66
N ARG A 80 -58.73 1.27 42.19
CA ARG A 80 -58.83 1.62 40.76
C ARG A 80 -57.67 2.53 40.35
N PHE A 81 -57.40 3.56 41.13
CA PHE A 81 -56.27 4.46 40.89
C PHE A 81 -54.91 3.74 40.89
N GLU A 82 -54.69 2.85 41.86
CA GLU A 82 -53.49 2.00 41.93
C GLU A 82 -53.34 1.15 40.67
N ARG A 83 -54.43 0.50 40.23
CA ARG A 83 -54.44 -0.30 38.99
C ARG A 83 -54.14 0.55 37.76
N ASP A 84 -54.76 1.73 37.65
CA ASP A 84 -54.59 2.63 36.51
C ASP A 84 -53.13 3.14 36.45
N ILE A 85 -52.52 3.45 37.60
CA ILE A 85 -51.10 3.80 37.68
C ILE A 85 -50.22 2.63 37.27
N ILE A 86 -50.46 1.44 37.80
CA ILE A 86 -49.66 0.25 37.47
C ILE A 86 -49.74 -0.04 35.98
N GLN A 87 -50.93 0.02 35.39
CA GLN A 87 -51.11 -0.18 33.95
C GLN A 87 -50.39 0.89 33.12
N SER A 88 -50.52 2.16 33.50
CA SER A 88 -49.83 3.25 32.81
C SER A 88 -48.31 3.11 32.87
N LEU A 89 -47.77 2.80 34.06
CA LEU A 89 -46.34 2.56 34.24
C LEU A 89 -45.87 1.32 33.48
N SER A 90 -46.65 0.25 33.44
CA SER A 90 -46.32 -0.95 32.65
C SER A 90 -46.26 -0.65 31.16
N ILE A 91 -47.23 0.10 30.62
CA ILE A 91 -47.23 0.48 29.19
C ILE A 91 -46.00 1.33 28.86
N ILE A 92 -45.72 2.35 29.69
CA ILE A 92 -44.54 3.21 29.49
C ILE A 92 -43.26 2.39 29.60
N LEU A 93 -43.18 1.46 30.54
CA LEU A 93 -42.01 0.60 30.70
C LEU A 93 -41.79 -0.28 29.47
N ASP A 94 -42.84 -0.92 28.96
CA ASP A 94 -42.78 -1.76 27.75
C ASP A 94 -42.40 -0.94 26.51
N GLU A 95 -42.95 0.27 26.35
CA GLU A 95 -42.57 1.20 25.28
C GLU A 95 -41.09 1.60 25.37
N GLN A 96 -40.58 1.87 26.58
CA GLN A 96 -39.17 2.21 26.77
C GLN A 96 -38.24 1.00 26.53
N ILE A 97 -38.64 -0.20 26.96
CA ILE A 97 -37.89 -1.44 26.71
C ILE A 97 -37.77 -1.68 25.22
N THR A 98 -38.89 -1.67 24.49
CA THR A 98 -38.92 -1.89 23.04
C THR A 98 -38.11 -0.84 22.28
N ALA A 99 -38.26 0.45 22.61
CA ALA A 99 -37.46 1.52 22.00
C ALA A 99 -35.95 1.36 22.27
N HIS A 100 -35.56 0.90 23.45
CA HIS A 100 -34.16 0.62 23.78
C HIS A 100 -33.62 -0.59 23.01
N GLU A 101 -34.39 -1.66 22.88
CA GLU A 101 -34.03 -2.86 22.11
C GLU A 101 -33.84 -2.55 20.62
N GLU A 102 -34.75 -1.77 20.02
CA GLU A 102 -34.62 -1.33 18.63
C GLU A 102 -33.35 -0.50 18.41
N LYS A 103 -33.07 0.44 19.33
CA LYS A 103 -31.86 1.27 19.25
C LYS A 103 -30.58 0.44 19.39
N LEU A 104 -30.58 -0.57 20.25
CA LEU A 104 -29.46 -1.50 20.39
C LEU A 104 -29.27 -2.34 19.12
N SER A 105 -30.35 -2.88 18.56
CA SER A 105 -30.33 -3.64 17.31
C SER A 105 -29.80 -2.81 16.12
N LEU A 106 -30.23 -1.56 15.99
CA LEU A 106 -29.73 -0.62 14.98
C LEU A 106 -28.24 -0.31 15.16
N ARG A 107 -27.79 -0.12 16.41
CA ARG A 107 -26.36 0.09 16.69
C ARG A 107 -25.53 -1.15 16.37
N GLN A 108 -26.01 -2.33 16.76
CA GLN A 108 -25.32 -3.58 16.51
C GLN A 108 -25.19 -3.85 15.01
N SER A 109 -26.27 -3.74 14.25
CA SER A 109 -26.24 -3.88 12.79
C SER A 109 -25.33 -2.85 12.11
N SER A 110 -25.29 -1.60 12.60
CA SER A 110 -24.34 -0.60 12.09
C SER A 110 -22.88 -0.94 12.40
N ILE A 111 -22.60 -1.52 13.57
CA ILE A 111 -21.23 -1.93 13.96
C ILE A 111 -20.80 -3.12 13.11
N GLU A 112 -21.62 -4.17 13.04
CA GLU A 112 -21.34 -5.37 12.24
C GLU A 112 -21.14 -5.02 10.76
N GLY A 113 -21.94 -4.10 10.21
CA GLY A 113 -21.77 -3.62 8.84
C GLY A 113 -20.43 -2.90 8.61
N ARG A 114 -20.01 -2.04 9.56
CA ARG A 114 -18.71 -1.35 9.50
C ARG A 114 -17.54 -2.32 9.66
N GLU A 115 -17.63 -3.26 10.60
CA GLU A 115 -16.60 -4.28 10.82
C GLU A 115 -16.41 -5.16 9.59
N ARG A 116 -17.50 -5.58 8.93
CA ARG A 116 -17.43 -6.31 7.66
C ARG A 116 -16.76 -5.50 6.56
N SER A 117 -17.15 -4.23 6.39
CA SER A 117 -16.55 -3.35 5.38
C SER A 117 -15.06 -3.09 5.63
N LEU A 118 -14.66 -2.87 6.88
CA LEU A 118 -13.25 -2.72 7.25
C LEU A 118 -12.47 -4.02 7.04
N SER A 119 -13.06 -5.16 7.39
CA SER A 119 -12.43 -6.47 7.20
C SER A 119 -12.23 -6.78 5.71
N GLU A 120 -13.22 -6.49 4.87
CA GLU A 120 -13.13 -6.65 3.42
C GLU A 120 -12.08 -5.72 2.81
N SER A 121 -12.08 -4.45 3.22
CA SER A 121 -11.05 -3.49 2.80
C SER A 121 -9.64 -3.92 3.21
N PHE A 122 -9.49 -4.50 4.41
CA PHE A 122 -8.21 -5.00 4.89
C PHE A 122 -7.73 -6.21 4.08
N ILE A 123 -8.63 -7.16 3.79
CA ILE A 123 -8.32 -8.32 2.95
C ILE A 123 -7.91 -7.88 1.54
N ASN A 124 -8.65 -6.95 0.93
CA ASN A 124 -8.32 -6.43 -0.39
C ASN A 124 -6.95 -5.74 -0.39
N SER A 125 -6.67 -4.89 0.61
CA SER A 125 -5.37 -4.23 0.75
C SER A 125 -4.23 -5.24 0.95
N GLN A 126 -4.46 -6.31 1.70
CA GLN A 126 -3.48 -7.38 1.87
C GLN A 126 -3.19 -8.13 0.56
N GLN A 127 -4.22 -8.37 -0.26
CA GLN A 127 -4.07 -8.99 -1.58
C GLN A 127 -3.33 -8.07 -2.56
N GLU A 128 -3.66 -6.77 -2.57
CA GLU A 128 -2.96 -5.75 -3.37
C GLU A 128 -1.48 -5.66 -2.98
N LEU A 129 -1.17 -5.74 -1.69
CA LEU A 129 0.22 -5.76 -1.21
C LEU A 129 0.96 -7.02 -1.71
N ALA A 130 0.33 -8.19 -1.61
CA ALA A 130 0.93 -9.45 -2.06
C ALA A 130 1.25 -9.42 -3.56
N THR A 131 0.30 -8.96 -4.39
CA THR A 131 0.50 -8.81 -5.85
C THR A 131 1.58 -7.78 -6.17
N THR A 132 1.64 -6.67 -5.45
CA THR A 132 2.69 -5.65 -5.62
C THR A 132 4.08 -6.20 -5.30
N LEU A 133 4.20 -7.01 -4.24
CA LEU A 133 5.46 -7.66 -3.87
C LEU A 133 5.92 -8.66 -4.94
N GLU A 134 5.00 -9.45 -5.50
CA GLU A 134 5.31 -10.36 -6.60
C GLU A 134 5.78 -9.61 -7.84
N GLN A 135 5.08 -8.55 -8.23
CA GLN A 135 5.48 -7.68 -9.35
C GLN A 135 6.85 -7.06 -9.12
N LYS A 136 7.13 -6.57 -7.90
CA LYS A 136 8.43 -6.03 -7.52
C LYS A 136 9.53 -7.08 -7.72
N GLN A 137 9.30 -8.31 -7.26
CA GLN A 137 10.28 -9.40 -7.40
C GLN A 137 10.56 -9.73 -8.87
N ILE A 138 9.52 -9.76 -9.71
CA ILE A 138 9.67 -9.97 -11.16
C ILE A 138 10.51 -8.86 -11.79
N VAL A 139 10.24 -7.59 -11.43
CA VAL A 139 11.00 -6.44 -11.94
C VAL A 139 12.45 -6.48 -11.47
N GLU A 140 12.72 -6.84 -10.21
CA GLU A 140 14.09 -6.99 -9.70
C GLU A 140 14.87 -8.07 -10.47
N VAL A 141 14.27 -9.24 -10.69
CA VAL A 141 14.88 -10.31 -11.49
C VAL A 141 15.17 -9.83 -12.91
N ARG A 142 14.24 -9.12 -13.54
CA ARG A 142 14.42 -8.59 -14.89
C ARG A 142 15.51 -7.52 -14.95
N CYS A 143 15.59 -6.63 -13.97
CA CYS A 143 16.67 -5.63 -13.86
C CYS A 143 18.03 -6.32 -13.74
N ASN A 144 18.14 -7.35 -12.91
CA ASN A 144 19.37 -8.11 -12.75
C ASN A 144 19.79 -8.81 -14.06
N GLN A 145 18.84 -9.39 -14.79
CA GLN A 145 19.09 -10.00 -16.10
C GLN A 145 19.55 -8.96 -17.13
N LEU A 146 18.89 -7.79 -17.17
CA LEU A 146 19.28 -6.69 -18.06
C LEU A 146 20.68 -6.19 -17.73
N GLN A 147 21.01 -6.01 -16.45
CA GLN A 147 22.33 -5.57 -16.02
C GLN A 147 23.44 -6.58 -16.39
N GLN A 148 23.16 -7.88 -16.24
CA GLN A 148 24.08 -8.93 -16.70
C GLN A 148 24.26 -8.90 -18.22
N SER A 149 23.17 -8.74 -18.98
CA SER A 149 23.23 -8.65 -20.44
C SER A 149 24.01 -7.43 -20.92
N GLN A 150 23.82 -6.28 -20.25
CA GLN A 150 24.55 -5.05 -20.54
C GLN A 150 26.05 -5.25 -20.31
N LYS A 151 26.44 -5.83 -19.16
CA LYS A 151 27.84 -6.11 -18.86
C LYS A 151 28.47 -7.04 -19.90
N ALA A 152 27.77 -8.10 -20.30
CA ALA A 152 28.27 -9.02 -21.34
C ALA A 152 28.46 -8.33 -22.70
N LEU A 153 27.59 -7.37 -23.04
CA LEU A 153 27.72 -6.57 -24.27
C LEU A 153 28.89 -5.58 -24.17
N GLU A 154 29.11 -4.96 -23.02
CA GLU A 154 30.24 -4.07 -22.74
C GLU A 154 31.57 -4.84 -22.88
N ASP A 155 31.68 -6.02 -22.25
CA ASP A 155 32.87 -6.89 -22.35
C ASP A 155 33.13 -7.30 -23.82
N ARG A 156 32.08 -7.66 -24.57
CA ARG A 156 32.19 -8.02 -25.99
C ARG A 156 32.63 -6.83 -26.85
N LEU A 157 32.12 -5.64 -26.55
CA LEU A 157 32.52 -4.41 -27.24
C LEU A 157 33.99 -4.09 -26.98
N GLU A 158 34.44 -4.18 -25.73
CA GLU A 158 35.84 -3.96 -25.36
C GLU A 158 36.78 -4.95 -26.07
N HIS A 159 36.41 -6.23 -26.12
CA HIS A 159 37.15 -7.23 -26.89
C HIS A 159 37.22 -6.89 -28.38
N SER A 160 36.11 -6.43 -28.98
CA SER A 160 36.08 -6.01 -30.38
C SER A 160 36.96 -4.80 -30.65
N LEU A 161 36.93 -3.80 -29.76
CA LEU A 161 37.79 -2.61 -29.86
C LEU A 161 39.28 -2.98 -29.73
N THR A 162 39.61 -3.86 -28.79
CA THR A 162 40.99 -4.35 -28.61
C THR A 162 41.46 -5.10 -29.87
N ARG A 163 40.62 -5.96 -30.43
CA ARG A 163 40.93 -6.67 -31.68
C ARG A 163 41.12 -5.69 -32.85
N ASN A 164 40.28 -4.66 -32.98
CA ASN A 164 40.44 -3.65 -34.02
C ASN A 164 41.77 -2.91 -33.89
N ARG A 165 42.19 -2.53 -32.68
CA ARG A 165 43.50 -1.89 -32.46
C ARG A 165 44.67 -2.78 -32.91
N VAL A 166 44.60 -4.08 -32.65
CA VAL A 166 45.61 -5.04 -33.12
C VAL A 166 45.62 -5.09 -34.65
N LEU A 167 44.46 -5.26 -35.28
CA LEU A 167 44.36 -5.27 -36.75
C LEU A 167 44.84 -3.96 -37.39
N GLU A 168 44.56 -2.80 -36.79
CA GLU A 168 45.08 -1.51 -37.24
C GLU A 168 46.62 -1.47 -37.20
N SER A 169 47.22 -1.99 -36.13
CA SER A 169 48.68 -2.08 -36.01
C SER A 169 49.30 -3.05 -37.02
N GLU A 170 48.65 -4.19 -37.28
CA GLU A 170 49.07 -5.14 -38.32
C GLU A 170 49.00 -4.50 -39.70
N ILE A 171 47.90 -3.80 -40.01
CA ILE A 171 47.73 -3.08 -41.28
C ILE A 171 48.85 -2.05 -41.47
N GLU A 172 49.23 -1.32 -40.43
CA GLU A 172 50.30 -0.33 -40.53
C GLU A 172 51.67 -0.99 -40.75
N GLN A 173 51.94 -2.12 -40.10
CA GLN A 173 53.14 -2.92 -40.36
C GLN A 173 53.19 -3.42 -41.81
N TRP A 174 52.07 -3.93 -42.33
CA TRP A 174 51.97 -4.38 -43.73
C TRP A 174 52.21 -3.22 -44.71
N LYS A 175 51.64 -2.04 -44.45
CA LYS A 175 51.90 -0.85 -45.27
C LYS A 175 53.37 -0.45 -45.26
N GLN A 176 54.03 -0.50 -44.10
CA GLN A 176 55.46 -0.20 -44.02
C GLN A 176 56.29 -1.22 -44.81
N ALA A 177 56.04 -2.52 -44.62
CA ALA A 177 56.71 -3.58 -45.36
C ALA A 177 56.50 -3.45 -46.88
N GLN A 178 55.29 -3.06 -47.31
CA GLN A 178 55.00 -2.79 -48.72
C GLN A 178 55.84 -1.62 -49.25
N ARG A 179 55.91 -0.49 -48.53
CA ARG A 179 56.74 0.66 -48.94
C ARG A 179 58.23 0.29 -49.05
N GLU A 180 58.72 -0.52 -48.12
CA GLU A 180 60.10 -1.02 -48.16
C GLU A 180 60.34 -1.93 -49.36
N ALA A 181 59.40 -2.82 -49.69
CA ALA A 181 59.45 -3.66 -50.87
C ALA A 181 59.42 -2.84 -52.17
N ASP A 182 58.55 -1.83 -52.27
CA ASP A 182 58.46 -0.91 -53.41
C ASP A 182 59.77 -0.13 -53.58
N THR A 183 60.37 0.34 -52.48
CA THR A 183 61.67 1.03 -52.50
C THR A 183 62.79 0.11 -53.00
N LYS A 184 62.83 -1.14 -52.54
CA LYS A 184 63.79 -2.16 -53.02
C LYS A 184 63.58 -2.48 -54.50
N LEU A 185 62.33 -2.58 -54.94
CA LEU A 185 61.98 -2.81 -56.34
C LEU A 185 62.48 -1.66 -57.22
N HIS A 186 62.23 -0.41 -56.83
CA HIS A 186 62.72 0.77 -57.54
C HIS A 186 64.24 0.81 -57.60
N GLN A 187 64.93 0.49 -56.50
CA GLN A 187 66.39 0.41 -56.49
C GLN A 187 66.90 -0.66 -57.48
N ALA A 188 66.30 -1.85 -57.47
CA ALA A 188 66.66 -2.92 -58.41
C ALA A 188 66.40 -2.53 -59.86
N GLN A 189 65.29 -1.82 -60.15
CA GLN A 189 65.00 -1.29 -61.49
C GLN A 189 66.06 -0.28 -61.95
N VAL A 190 66.49 0.62 -61.07
CA VAL A 190 67.55 1.59 -61.36
C VAL A 190 68.88 0.88 -61.63
N ASP A 191 69.25 -0.11 -60.82
CA ASP A 191 70.50 -0.84 -60.99
C ASP A 191 70.48 -1.70 -62.27
N LEU A 192 69.34 -2.29 -62.62
CA LEU A 192 69.15 -2.97 -63.91
C LEU A 192 69.29 -2.00 -65.08
N ALA A 193 68.72 -0.80 -65.00
CA ALA A 193 68.88 0.23 -66.04
C ALA A 193 70.34 0.68 -66.19
N LYS A 194 71.13 0.75 -65.10
CA LYS A 194 72.57 1.03 -65.17
C LYS A 194 73.30 -0.11 -65.89
N GLN A 195 73.02 -1.36 -65.53
CA GLN A 195 73.62 -2.53 -66.18
C GLN A 195 73.28 -2.57 -67.67
N ASP A 196 72.04 -2.27 -68.07
CA ASP A 196 71.65 -2.20 -69.48
C ASP A 196 72.42 -1.11 -70.25
N ASN A 197 72.67 0.04 -69.61
CA ASN A 197 73.50 1.10 -70.19
C ASN A 197 74.97 0.67 -70.33
N GLU A 198 75.55 0.04 -69.31
CA GLU A 198 76.91 -0.52 -69.37
C GLU A 198 77.05 -1.57 -70.47
N ILE A 199 76.09 -2.50 -70.58
CA ILE A 199 76.03 -3.50 -71.65
C ILE A 199 75.95 -2.81 -73.01
N SER A 200 75.15 -1.76 -73.15
CA SER A 200 75.03 -0.99 -74.39
C SER A 200 76.36 -0.31 -74.77
N GLN A 201 77.05 0.29 -73.81
CA GLN A 201 78.37 0.89 -74.02
C GLN A 201 79.44 -0.16 -74.40
N LEU A 202 79.46 -1.29 -73.70
CA LEU A 202 80.38 -2.40 -74.00
C LEU A 202 80.11 -3.00 -75.38
N LYS A 203 78.83 -3.13 -75.78
CA LYS A 203 78.46 -3.55 -77.14
C LYS A 203 78.95 -2.56 -78.19
N GLN A 204 78.85 -1.25 -77.93
CA GLN A 204 79.36 -0.22 -78.83
C GLN A 204 80.89 -0.33 -78.96
N LEU A 205 81.62 -0.38 -77.84
CA LEU A 205 83.08 -0.54 -77.83
C LEU A 205 83.53 -1.83 -78.54
N LEU A 206 82.81 -2.93 -78.34
CA LEU A 206 83.08 -4.19 -79.05
C LEU A 206 82.90 -4.01 -80.56
N THR A 207 81.84 -3.32 -80.98
CA THR A 207 81.55 -3.04 -82.40
C THR A 207 82.64 -2.15 -83.01
N ASP A 208 83.05 -1.10 -82.30
CA ASP A 208 84.11 -0.18 -82.72
C ASP A 208 85.48 -0.89 -82.80
N SER A 209 85.80 -1.72 -81.80
CA SER A 209 87.03 -2.54 -81.78
C SER A 209 87.02 -3.59 -82.90
N GLN A 210 85.89 -4.25 -83.15
CA GLN A 210 85.75 -5.17 -84.29
C GLN A 210 85.94 -4.43 -85.63
N ALA A 211 85.40 -3.22 -85.78
CA ALA A 211 85.62 -2.40 -86.97
C ALA A 211 87.10 -2.01 -87.12
N GLU A 212 87.79 -1.64 -86.03
CA GLU A 212 89.22 -1.33 -86.07
C GLU A 212 90.07 -2.56 -86.38
N VAL A 213 89.75 -3.73 -85.82
CA VAL A 213 90.41 -5.00 -86.16
C VAL A 213 90.20 -5.33 -87.64
N GLN A 214 88.99 -5.13 -88.19
CA GLN A 214 88.77 -5.30 -89.63
C GLN A 214 89.56 -4.30 -90.47
N ARG A 215 89.68 -3.04 -90.01
CA ARG A 215 90.48 -2.00 -90.67
C ARG A 215 91.96 -2.37 -90.68
N LEU A 216 92.51 -2.77 -89.53
CA LEU A 216 93.89 -3.23 -89.38
C LEU A 216 94.14 -4.50 -90.19
N LYS A 217 93.20 -5.45 -90.24
CA LYS A 217 93.30 -6.62 -91.13
C LYS A 217 93.39 -6.20 -92.59
N LYS A 218 92.49 -5.34 -93.07
CA LYS A 218 92.55 -4.81 -94.44
C LYS A 218 93.86 -4.08 -94.73
N GLN A 219 94.34 -3.27 -93.79
CA GLN A 219 95.61 -2.56 -93.93
C GLN A 219 96.80 -3.53 -93.94
N ASN A 220 96.79 -4.55 -93.09
CA ASN A 220 97.83 -5.57 -93.06
C ASN A 220 97.79 -6.44 -94.31
N ASP A 221 96.62 -6.80 -94.82
CA ASP A 221 96.45 -7.50 -96.10
C ASP A 221 96.97 -6.65 -97.26
N GLN A 222 96.72 -5.33 -97.26
CA GLN A 222 97.28 -4.39 -98.23
C GLN A 222 98.81 -4.30 -98.13
N LEU A 223 99.36 -4.20 -96.92
CA LEU A 223 100.81 -4.20 -96.69
C LEU A 223 101.44 -5.52 -97.12
N LEU A 224 100.83 -6.66 -96.77
CA LEU A 224 101.27 -7.99 -97.17
C LEU A 224 101.24 -8.13 -98.69
N ASN A 225 100.15 -7.72 -99.34
CA ASN A 225 100.05 -7.71 -100.81
C ASN A 225 101.11 -6.82 -101.43
N SER A 226 101.37 -5.62 -100.87
CA SER A 226 102.43 -4.74 -101.36
C SER A 226 103.83 -5.31 -101.14
N ALA A 227 104.06 -6.03 -100.03
CA ALA A 227 105.31 -6.72 -99.76
C ALA A 227 105.50 -7.92 -100.68
N ILE A 228 104.44 -8.70 -100.94
CA ILE A 228 104.42 -9.76 -101.95
C ILE A 228 104.70 -9.16 -103.34
N GLU A 229 104.14 -8.01 -103.67
CA GLU A 229 104.38 -7.30 -104.93
C GLU A 229 105.83 -6.79 -105.04
N GLN A 230 106.43 -6.34 -103.94
CA GLN A 230 107.84 -5.96 -103.90
C GLN A 230 108.77 -7.18 -104.00
N VAL A 231 108.45 -8.29 -103.32
CA VAL A 231 109.19 -9.55 -103.42
C VAL A 231 109.09 -10.14 -104.82
N SER A 232 107.92 -10.08 -105.46
CA SER A 232 107.76 -10.51 -106.85
C SER A 232 108.50 -9.60 -107.82
N LYS A 233 108.50 -8.26 -107.65
CA LYS A 233 109.37 -7.35 -108.42
C LYS A 233 110.87 -7.61 -108.19
N LEU A 234 111.28 -7.99 -106.97
CA LEU A 234 112.65 -8.40 -106.69
C LEU A 234 112.98 -9.76 -107.34
N ALA A 235 112.05 -10.71 -107.31
CA ALA A 235 112.18 -12.00 -107.98
C ALA A 235 112.25 -11.84 -109.51
N GLU A 236 111.46 -10.94 -110.10
CA GLU A 236 111.56 -10.55 -111.51
C GLU A 236 112.91 -9.90 -111.83
N ARG A 237 113.42 -9.01 -110.96
CA ARG A 237 114.78 -8.44 -111.12
C ARG A 237 115.90 -9.48 -111.05
N VAL A 238 115.73 -10.53 -110.24
CA VAL A 238 116.65 -11.66 -110.17
C VAL A 238 116.52 -12.55 -111.41
N ALA A 239 115.30 -12.78 -111.90
CA ALA A 239 115.05 -13.53 -113.14
C ALA A 239 115.61 -12.80 -114.38
N THR A 240 115.50 -11.48 -114.46
CA THR A 240 116.12 -10.69 -115.54
C THR A 240 117.64 -10.65 -115.45
N LYS A 241 118.22 -10.77 -114.25
CA LYS A 241 119.68 -10.92 -114.08
C LYS A 241 120.20 -12.33 -114.38
N ALA A 242 119.34 -13.35 -114.36
CA ALA A 242 119.67 -14.72 -114.77
C ALA A 242 119.41 -14.99 -116.27
N SER A 243 118.87 -14.01 -117.01
CA SER A 243 118.63 -14.07 -118.45
C SER A 243 119.69 -13.32 -119.28
N ASP A 244 120.62 -12.62 -118.63
CA ASP A 244 121.73 -11.86 -119.24
C ASP A 244 123.10 -12.33 -118.72
N SER A 245 123.24 -13.60 -118.35
CA SER A 245 124.53 -14.25 -118.03
C SER A 245 124.54 -15.73 -118.40
#